data_AF-A0A964LSK4-F1
#
_entry.id   AF-A0A964LSK4-F1
#
_cell.length_a   1.000
_cell.length_b   1.000
_cell.length_c   1.000
_cell.angle_alpha   90.00
_cell.angle_beta   90.00
_cell.angle_gamma   90.00
#
_symmetry.space_group_name_H-M   'P 1'
#
loop_
_entity.id
_entity.type
_entity.pdbx_description
1 polymer ?
#
loop_
_entity_poly.entity_id
_entity_poly.type
_entity_poly.pdbx_seq_one_letter_code
_entity_poly.pdbx_strand_id
1 'polypeptide(L)'
;MKILPIKSLLILGSVCICYSGVLHGLESDKRQGIQFSSDGGSSMSTSGDIRILEMKTNVSVTQGTLQINGDEAIFEYKATTNELIRVTVHGSPVRYQQQLDENGGVVTGTSETLLLYTEDSTGQTLLELIGTANITTPDSSMKCASIVYLADQNIIRDAPGPCEGVFNSQSN
;
A
#
# COMPACT_ATOMS: atom_id res chain seq x y z
N MET A 1 19.04 -33.25 -65.83
CA MET A 1 19.63 -33.92 -64.65
C MET A 1 20.68 -32.96 -64.08
N LYS A 2 20.68 -32.38 -62.88
CA LYS A 2 19.95 -32.51 -61.61
C LYS A 2 20.09 -31.16 -60.85
N ILE A 3 18.96 -30.63 -60.37
CA ILE A 3 18.65 -29.94 -59.08
C ILE A 3 19.72 -29.19 -58.23
N LEU A 4 19.35 -27.92 -57.95
CA LEU A 4 19.42 -27.06 -56.73
C LEU A 4 20.75 -26.63 -56.07
N PRO A 5 20.79 -25.36 -55.60
CA PRO A 5 21.46 -25.02 -54.35
C PRO A 5 20.58 -24.30 -53.31
N ILE A 6 20.61 -24.87 -52.10
CA ILE A 6 20.80 -24.24 -50.78
C ILE A 6 19.73 -23.23 -50.32
N LYS A 7 18.84 -23.73 -49.46
CA LYS A 7 17.85 -22.95 -48.70
C LYS A 7 18.54 -22.12 -47.61
N SER A 8 18.24 -20.82 -47.59
CA SER A 8 18.58 -19.88 -46.54
C SER A 8 17.95 -20.34 -45.21
N LEU A 9 18.79 -20.62 -44.21
CA LEU A 9 18.38 -20.98 -42.85
C LEU A 9 18.39 -19.70 -42.00
N LEU A 10 17.24 -19.02 -41.93
CA LEU A 10 16.98 -17.95 -40.98
C LEU A 10 16.67 -18.59 -39.61
N ILE A 11 17.67 -18.60 -38.72
CA ILE A 11 17.48 -18.94 -37.31
C ILE A 11 16.89 -17.70 -36.63
N LEU A 12 15.57 -17.68 -36.46
CA LEU A 12 14.87 -16.66 -35.69
C LEU A 12 15.06 -16.97 -34.20
N GLY A 13 16.08 -16.36 -33.60
CA GLY A 13 16.32 -16.44 -32.15
C GLY A 13 15.16 -15.77 -31.40
N SER A 14 14.31 -16.59 -30.79
CA SER A 14 13.25 -16.14 -29.87
C SER A 14 13.92 -15.65 -28.59
N VAL A 15 14.07 -14.33 -28.47
CA VAL A 15 14.42 -13.67 -27.21
C VAL A 15 13.18 -13.76 -26.32
N CYS A 16 13.17 -14.75 -25.42
CA CYS A 16 12.19 -14.83 -24.35
C CYS A 16 12.53 -13.74 -23.33
N ILE A 17 11.89 -12.58 -23.47
CA ILE A 17 11.98 -11.52 -22.46
C ILE A 17 11.16 -11.99 -21.28
N CYS A 18 11.83 -12.51 -20.26
CA CYS A 18 11.24 -12.74 -18.95
C CYS A 18 10.94 -11.37 -18.34
N TYR A 19 9.76 -10.83 -18.61
CA TYR A 19 9.23 -9.72 -17.82
C TYR A 19 8.95 -10.28 -16.43
N SER A 20 9.87 -10.04 -15.50
CA SER A 20 9.59 -10.15 -14.07
C SER A 20 8.46 -9.17 -13.79
N GLY A 21 7.24 -9.68 -13.64
CA GLY A 21 6.09 -8.88 -13.25
C GLY A 21 6.40 -8.26 -11.89
N VAL A 22 6.52 -6.94 -11.85
CA VAL A 22 6.45 -6.23 -10.58
C VAL A 22 5.04 -6.52 -10.06
N LEU A 23 4.92 -7.09 -8.86
CA LEU A 23 3.62 -7.25 -8.21
C LEU A 23 3.15 -5.84 -7.85
N HIS A 24 2.44 -5.18 -8.76
CA HIS A 24 1.78 -3.91 -8.49
C HIS A 24 0.76 -4.16 -7.38
N GLY A 25 0.66 -3.27 -6.39
CA GLY A 25 -0.57 -3.21 -5.62
C GLY A 25 -1.73 -2.82 -6.55
N LEU A 26 -2.98 -3.10 -6.16
CA LEU A 26 -4.12 -2.73 -7.00
C LEU A 26 -4.19 -1.21 -7.18
N GLU A 27 -3.62 -0.71 -8.28
CA GLU A 27 -3.69 0.71 -8.66
C GLU A 27 -5.14 1.20 -8.80
N SER A 28 -6.09 0.29 -8.93
CA SER A 28 -7.52 0.62 -8.87
C SER A 28 -7.95 1.21 -7.53
N ASP A 29 -7.30 0.85 -6.42
CA ASP A 29 -7.68 1.28 -5.07
C ASP A 29 -7.60 2.80 -4.94
N LYS A 30 -6.50 3.44 -5.35
CA LYS A 30 -6.37 4.90 -5.29
C LYS A 30 -7.41 5.67 -6.13
N ARG A 31 -8.06 5.01 -7.11
CA ARG A 31 -9.16 5.58 -7.90
C ARG A 31 -10.51 5.47 -7.23
N GLN A 32 -10.63 4.66 -6.17
CA GLN A 32 -11.84 4.55 -5.36
C GLN A 32 -11.91 5.69 -4.35
N GLY A 33 -13.14 6.08 -4.00
CA GLY A 33 -13.37 7.00 -2.89
C GLY A 33 -13.04 6.34 -1.55
N ILE A 34 -12.55 7.15 -0.61
CA ILE A 34 -12.34 6.70 0.76
C ILE A 34 -13.68 6.60 1.49
N GLN A 35 -13.91 5.43 2.08
CA GLN A 35 -15.04 5.12 2.93
C GLN A 35 -14.54 4.96 4.37
N PHE A 36 -15.34 5.37 5.34
CA PHE A 36 -14.99 5.24 6.74
C PHE A 36 -16.21 4.95 7.62
N SER A 37 -15.98 4.30 8.76
CA SER A 37 -16.98 4.04 9.79
C SER A 37 -16.36 4.03 11.18
N SER A 38 -17.17 4.24 12.22
CA SER A 38 -16.78 4.09 13.63
C SER A 38 -17.98 3.68 14.46
N ASP A 39 -17.71 3.03 15.59
CA ASP A 39 -18.74 2.68 16.59
C ASP A 39 -18.99 3.82 17.59
N GLY A 40 -18.01 4.73 17.71
CA GLY A 40 -18.07 5.89 18.61
C GLY A 40 -18.44 7.19 17.90
N GLY A 41 -18.34 8.29 18.65
CA GLY A 41 -18.66 9.62 18.15
C GLY A 41 -17.63 10.17 17.17
N SER A 42 -18.05 11.20 16.43
CA SER A 42 -17.18 11.98 15.56
C SER A 42 -17.29 13.48 15.87
N SER A 43 -16.19 14.20 15.66
CA SER A 43 -16.12 15.65 15.75
C SER A 43 -15.54 16.22 14.46
N MET A 44 -16.04 17.37 14.05
CA MET A 44 -15.51 18.11 12.91
C MET A 44 -15.11 19.51 13.35
N SER A 45 -13.92 19.93 12.97
CA SER A 45 -13.43 21.28 13.19
C SER A 45 -12.71 21.81 11.95
N THR A 46 -12.51 23.12 11.88
CA THR A 46 -11.74 23.74 10.82
C THR A 46 -10.74 24.70 11.45
N SER A 47 -9.48 24.61 11.05
CA SER A 47 -8.40 25.49 11.47
C SER A 47 -7.65 25.97 10.23
N GLY A 48 -7.75 27.27 9.93
CA GLY A 48 -7.25 27.81 8.65
C GLY A 48 -7.95 27.18 7.46
N ASP A 49 -7.17 26.70 6.47
CA ASP A 49 -7.65 25.96 5.29
C ASP A 49 -7.66 24.43 5.51
N ILE A 50 -7.62 23.95 6.76
CA ILE A 50 -7.65 22.53 7.08
C ILE A 50 -8.94 22.21 7.83
N ARG A 51 -9.74 21.29 7.28
CA ARG A 51 -10.89 20.70 7.95
C ARG A 51 -10.49 19.34 8.51
N ILE A 52 -10.71 19.16 9.80
CA ILE A 52 -10.32 17.98 10.57
C ILE A 52 -11.59 17.22 10.97
N LEU A 53 -11.66 15.94 10.60
CA LEU A 53 -12.67 15.00 11.08
C LEU A 53 -11.99 13.99 12.00
N GLU A 54 -12.38 13.98 13.27
CA GLU A 54 -11.93 13.01 14.26
C GLU A 54 -13.03 11.96 14.47
N MET A 55 -12.64 10.70 14.55
CA MET A 55 -13.52 9.56 14.74
C MET A 55 -12.97 8.67 15.85
N LYS A 56 -13.86 8.13 16.69
CA LYS A 56 -13.50 7.35 17.86
C LYS A 56 -14.13 5.97 17.85
N THR A 57 -13.46 5.03 18.50
CA THR A 57 -13.90 3.66 18.77
C THR A 57 -14.09 2.82 17.50
N ASN A 58 -13.23 1.81 17.34
CA ASN A 58 -13.33 0.79 16.30
C ASN A 58 -13.50 1.41 14.90
N VAL A 59 -12.54 2.24 14.52
CA VAL A 59 -12.57 2.94 13.23
C VAL A 59 -12.16 1.99 12.11
N SER A 60 -12.82 2.10 10.97
CA SER A 60 -12.43 1.43 9.72
C SER A 60 -12.31 2.47 8.62
N VAL A 61 -11.23 2.38 7.84
CA VAL A 61 -10.97 3.21 6.65
C VAL A 61 -10.73 2.27 5.49
N THR A 62 -11.43 2.47 4.38
CA THR A 62 -11.38 1.60 3.20
C THR A 62 -11.23 2.42 1.92
N GLN A 63 -10.35 1.96 1.03
CA GLN A 63 -10.20 2.49 -0.32
C GLN A 63 -9.98 1.34 -1.31
N GLY A 64 -11.06 0.87 -1.95
CA GLY A 64 -11.00 -0.37 -2.72
C GLY A 64 -10.70 -1.57 -1.82
N THR A 65 -9.58 -2.26 -2.04
CA THR A 65 -9.13 -3.40 -1.22
C THR A 65 -8.27 -2.99 -0.03
N LEU A 66 -7.69 -1.79 -0.06
CA LEU A 66 -6.99 -1.21 1.07
C LEU A 66 -7.96 -1.02 2.24
N GLN A 67 -7.63 -1.60 3.39
CA GLN A 67 -8.38 -1.45 4.61
C GLN A 67 -7.44 -1.19 5.79
N ILE A 68 -7.79 -0.21 6.61
CA ILE A 68 -7.11 0.14 7.84
C ILE A 68 -8.14 0.13 8.97
N ASN A 69 -7.87 -0.62 10.04
CA ASN A 69 -8.71 -0.65 11.24
C ASN A 69 -7.90 -0.20 12.46
N GLY A 70 -8.52 0.55 13.37
CA GLY A 70 -7.86 1.02 14.59
C GLY A 70 -8.86 1.47 15.66
N ASP A 71 -8.35 2.16 16.67
CA ASP A 71 -9.16 2.68 17.77
C ASP A 71 -9.71 4.07 17.45
N GLU A 72 -8.92 4.94 16.82
CA GLU A 72 -9.28 6.33 16.47
C GLU A 72 -8.70 6.72 15.10
N ALA A 73 -9.38 7.61 14.39
CA ALA A 73 -8.92 8.14 13.11
C ALA A 73 -9.09 9.66 13.03
N ILE A 74 -8.13 10.33 12.40
CA ILE A 74 -8.13 11.75 12.11
C ILE A 74 -7.97 11.91 10.60
N PHE A 75 -8.93 12.56 9.96
CA PHE A 75 -8.87 12.91 8.54
C PHE A 75 -8.64 14.41 8.41
N GLU A 76 -7.63 14.78 7.63
CA GLU A 76 -7.32 16.16 7.29
C GLU A 76 -7.68 16.40 5.83
N TYR A 77 -8.58 17.35 5.59
CA TYR A 77 -8.96 17.78 4.25
C TYR A 77 -8.58 19.24 4.05
N LYS A 78 -8.23 19.61 2.82
CA LYS A 78 -8.20 21.02 2.42
C LYS A 78 -9.63 21.56 2.41
N ALA A 79 -9.89 22.60 3.20
CA ALA A 79 -11.24 23.12 3.41
C ALA A 79 -11.81 23.76 2.14
N THR A 80 -10.96 24.39 1.33
CA THR A 80 -11.35 25.04 0.06
C THR A 80 -11.68 24.06 -1.07
N THR A 81 -10.97 22.95 -1.19
CA THR A 81 -11.12 21.99 -2.31
C THR A 81 -11.80 20.69 -1.92
N ASN A 82 -11.98 20.43 -0.62
CA ASN A 82 -12.44 19.15 -0.08
C ASN A 82 -11.51 17.97 -0.47
N GLU A 83 -10.27 18.26 -0.82
CA GLU A 83 -9.23 17.28 -1.13
C GLU A 83 -8.69 16.66 0.16
N LEU A 84 -8.53 15.33 0.18
CA LEU A 84 -7.92 14.66 1.32
C LEU A 84 -6.42 14.91 1.32
N ILE A 85 -5.89 15.34 2.46
CA ILE A 85 -4.46 15.56 2.68
C ILE A 85 -3.85 14.33 3.33
N ARG A 86 -4.46 13.84 4.42
CA ARG A 86 -3.91 12.74 5.21
C ARG A 86 -5.01 12.07 6.05
N VAL A 87 -4.84 10.77 6.26
CA VAL A 87 -5.53 10.02 7.31
C VAL A 87 -4.49 9.55 8.32
N THR A 88 -4.72 9.79 9.60
CA THR A 88 -3.93 9.24 10.70
C THR A 88 -4.82 8.31 11.50
N VAL A 89 -4.41 7.05 11.66
CA VAL A 89 -5.12 6.06 12.47
C VAL A 89 -4.24 5.67 13.64
N HIS A 90 -4.81 5.66 14.84
CA HIS A 90 -4.16 5.19 16.06
C HIS A 90 -4.84 3.92 16.56
N GLY A 91 -4.07 3.01 17.16
CA GLY A 91 -4.64 1.80 17.71
C GLY A 91 -3.64 0.92 18.48
N SER A 92 -4.18 -0.05 19.21
CA SER A 92 -3.39 -1.03 19.98
C SER A 92 -3.66 -2.48 19.57
N PRO A 93 -3.41 -2.90 18.30
CA PRO A 93 -2.73 -2.16 17.23
C PRO A 93 -3.67 -1.64 16.13
N VAL A 94 -3.16 -0.73 15.31
CA VAL A 94 -3.69 -0.49 13.94
C VAL A 94 -3.40 -1.71 13.07
N ARG A 95 -4.37 -2.10 12.25
CA ARG A 95 -4.27 -3.23 11.31
C ARG A 95 -4.51 -2.74 9.89
N TYR A 96 -3.57 -3.00 9.01
CA TYR A 96 -3.64 -2.72 7.58
C TYR A 96 -3.72 -4.01 6.77
N GLN A 97 -4.49 -4.00 5.69
CA GLN A 97 -4.47 -5.03 4.66
C GLN A 97 -4.75 -4.44 3.27
N GLN A 98 -4.23 -5.07 2.22
CA GLN A 98 -4.52 -4.74 0.82
C GLN A 98 -4.30 -5.96 -0.08
N GLN A 99 -5.10 -6.11 -1.13
CA GLN A 99 -4.83 -7.06 -2.20
C GLN A 99 -3.79 -6.47 -3.18
N LEU A 100 -2.80 -7.28 -3.56
CA LEU A 100 -1.79 -6.90 -4.53
C LEU A 100 -2.34 -7.01 -5.95
N ASP A 101 -2.90 -8.17 -6.27
CA ASP A 101 -3.42 -8.47 -7.59
C ASP A 101 -4.71 -9.29 -7.51
N GLU A 102 -5.31 -9.53 -8.67
CA GLU A 102 -6.50 -10.37 -8.80
C GLU A 102 -6.22 -11.84 -8.43
N ASN A 103 -4.95 -12.25 -8.33
CA ASN A 103 -4.54 -13.62 -8.00
C ASN A 103 -4.46 -13.88 -6.49
N GLY A 104 -4.79 -12.88 -5.66
CA GLY A 104 -5.00 -13.05 -4.22
C GLY A 104 -3.74 -12.91 -3.36
N GLY A 105 -2.66 -12.31 -3.88
CA GLY A 105 -1.58 -11.85 -3.02
C GLY A 105 -2.10 -10.79 -2.04
N VAL A 106 -1.86 -10.95 -0.74
CA VAL A 106 -2.30 -10.00 0.29
C VAL A 106 -1.09 -9.48 1.04
N VAL A 107 -1.04 -8.16 1.22
CA VAL A 107 -0.14 -7.52 2.18
C VAL A 107 -0.92 -7.18 3.43
N THR A 108 -0.32 -7.44 4.58
CA THR A 108 -0.86 -7.07 5.88
C THR A 108 0.16 -6.29 6.68
N GLY A 109 -0.29 -5.45 7.60
CA GLY A 109 0.61 -4.74 8.50
C GLY A 109 -0.04 -4.40 9.84
N THR A 110 0.82 -4.18 10.84
CA THR A 110 0.40 -3.70 12.16
C THR A 110 1.32 -2.60 12.66
N SER A 111 0.78 -1.66 13.41
CA SER A 111 1.53 -0.55 14.02
C SER A 111 0.74 0.07 15.17
N GLU A 112 1.35 0.94 15.97
CA GLU A 112 0.64 1.77 16.94
C GLU A 112 -0.06 2.96 16.25
N THR A 113 0.56 3.48 15.18
CA THR A 113 0.03 4.58 14.37
C THR A 113 0.28 4.31 12.89
N LEU A 114 -0.70 4.59 12.05
CA LEU A 114 -0.58 4.51 10.61
C LEU A 114 -1.00 5.82 9.94
N LEU A 115 -0.14 6.36 9.07
CA LEU A 115 -0.47 7.50 8.21
C LEU A 115 -0.72 7.02 6.78
N LEU A 116 -1.80 7.49 6.17
CA LEU A 116 -2.13 7.30 4.75
C LEU A 116 -2.20 8.67 4.09
N TYR A 117 -1.41 8.89 3.04
CA TYR A 117 -1.44 10.11 2.24
C TYR A 117 -0.92 9.87 0.83
N THR A 118 -1.20 10.81 -0.08
CA THR A 118 -0.63 10.81 -1.43
C THR A 118 0.56 11.77 -1.46
N GLU A 119 1.70 11.33 -1.97
CA GLU A 119 2.87 12.21 -2.14
C GLU A 119 2.69 13.12 -3.35
N ASP A 120 2.67 14.43 -3.13
CA ASP A 120 2.41 15.45 -4.17
C ASP A 120 3.35 15.35 -5.38
N SER A 121 4.61 14.97 -5.17
CA SER A 121 5.63 14.96 -6.23
C SER A 121 5.50 13.78 -7.17
N THR A 122 4.99 12.64 -6.70
CA THR A 122 4.94 11.38 -7.44
C THR A 122 3.50 10.89 -7.69
N GLY A 123 2.53 11.39 -6.93
CA GLY A 123 1.15 10.89 -6.91
C GLY A 123 1.02 9.49 -6.30
N GLN A 124 2.04 9.02 -5.58
CA GLN A 124 2.05 7.68 -4.98
C GLN A 124 1.31 7.66 -3.65
N THR A 125 0.59 6.57 -3.40
CA THR A 125 -0.02 6.28 -2.10
C THR A 125 1.06 5.77 -1.12
N LEU A 126 1.30 6.52 -0.04
CA LEU A 126 2.21 6.14 1.04
C LEU A 126 1.45 5.70 2.28
N LEU A 127 1.99 4.65 2.91
CA LEU A 127 1.66 4.22 4.25
C LEU A 127 2.89 4.37 5.13
N GLU A 128 2.77 5.08 6.25
CA GLU A 128 3.79 5.07 7.30
C GLU A 128 3.26 4.31 8.51
N LEU A 129 3.84 3.15 8.78
CA LEU A 129 3.54 2.32 9.94
C LEU A 129 4.55 2.69 11.03
N ILE A 130 4.08 3.17 12.18
CA ILE A 130 4.92 3.76 13.23
C ILE A 130 4.62 3.09 14.57
N GLY A 131 5.67 2.79 15.35
CA GLY A 131 5.55 2.17 16.66
C GLY A 131 5.38 0.66 16.51
N THR A 132 6.48 -0.07 16.70
CA THR A 132 6.57 -1.53 16.53
C THR A 132 5.91 -2.00 15.22
N ALA A 133 6.31 -1.36 14.13
CA ALA A 133 5.74 -1.59 12.81
C ALA A 133 6.09 -3.00 12.30
N ASN A 134 5.09 -3.72 11.79
CA ASN A 134 5.26 -5.00 11.12
C ASN A 134 4.54 -4.94 9.77
N ILE A 135 5.17 -5.47 8.72
CA ILE A 135 4.55 -5.68 7.42
C ILE A 135 4.84 -7.11 6.95
N THR A 136 3.84 -7.77 6.39
CA THR A 136 3.95 -9.10 5.84
C THR A 136 3.40 -9.08 4.43
N THR A 137 4.25 -9.44 3.48
CA THR A 137 3.92 -9.70 2.08
C THR A 137 3.91 -11.23 1.86
N PRO A 138 3.44 -11.74 0.71
CA PRO A 138 3.54 -13.17 0.41
C PRO A 138 4.97 -13.72 0.54
N ASP A 139 5.96 -12.91 0.18
CA ASP A 139 7.35 -13.35 0.03
C ASP A 139 8.26 -12.92 1.19
N SER A 140 7.77 -12.09 2.12
CA SER A 140 8.60 -11.61 3.24
C SER A 140 7.79 -11.07 4.40
N SER A 141 8.42 -11.06 5.58
CA SER A 141 7.92 -10.33 6.76
C SER A 141 9.04 -9.48 7.34
N MET A 142 8.72 -8.26 7.74
CA MET A 142 9.65 -7.29 8.31
C MET A 142 9.01 -6.59 9.51
N LYS A 143 9.81 -6.41 10.57
CA LYS A 143 9.49 -5.60 11.74
C LYS A 143 10.54 -4.51 11.91
N CYS A 144 10.11 -3.30 12.18
CA CYS A 144 10.98 -2.15 12.41
C CYS A 144 10.37 -1.19 13.43
N ALA A 145 11.13 -0.17 13.84
CA ALA A 145 10.56 0.95 14.58
C ALA A 145 9.54 1.74 13.74
N SER A 146 9.82 1.91 12.45
CA SER A 146 8.90 2.48 11.46
C SER A 146 9.11 1.83 10.07
N ILE A 147 8.07 1.81 9.25
CA ILE A 147 8.09 1.32 7.87
C ILE A 147 7.33 2.31 6.98
N VAL A 148 7.99 2.81 5.93
CA VAL A 148 7.37 3.60 4.86
C VAL A 148 7.15 2.69 3.66
N TYR A 149 5.88 2.50 3.28
CA TYR A 149 5.47 1.55 2.25
C TYR A 149 4.69 2.25 1.12
N LEU A 150 5.05 1.92 -0.12
CA LEU A 150 4.38 2.39 -1.33
C LEU A 150 3.31 1.39 -1.74
N ALA A 151 2.07 1.70 -1.40
CA ALA A 151 0.91 0.84 -1.61
C ALA A 151 0.66 0.52 -3.09
N ASP A 152 0.92 1.48 -3.97
CA ASP A 152 0.71 1.30 -5.41
C ASP A 152 1.73 0.34 -6.06
N GLN A 153 2.91 0.20 -5.46
CA GLN A 153 4.05 -0.53 -6.05
C GLN A 153 4.43 -1.78 -5.27
N ASN A 154 3.86 -1.99 -4.09
CA ASN A 154 4.24 -3.06 -3.17
C ASN A 154 5.73 -3.02 -2.80
N ILE A 155 6.22 -1.84 -2.44
CA ILE A 155 7.64 -1.62 -2.11
C ILE A 155 7.75 -0.96 -0.74
N ILE A 156 8.62 -1.51 0.12
CA ILE A 156 9.10 -0.81 1.31
C ILE A 156 10.12 0.24 0.84
N ARG A 157 9.76 1.52 0.93
CA ARG A 157 10.58 2.65 0.49
C ARG A 157 11.69 2.94 1.51
N ASP A 158 11.35 2.93 2.79
CA ASP A 158 12.28 3.16 3.89
C ASP A 158 11.81 2.40 5.14
N ALA A 159 12.74 2.05 6.03
CA ALA A 159 12.44 1.32 7.25
C ALA A 159 13.42 1.70 8.38
N PRO A 160 13.18 2.83 9.07
CA PRO A 160 14.00 3.26 10.20
C PRO A 160 14.04 2.20 11.32
N GLY A 161 15.27 1.84 11.72
CA GLY A 161 15.53 0.73 12.63
C GLY A 161 15.33 1.03 14.13
N PRO A 162 15.55 0.01 14.99
CA PRO A 162 16.05 -1.33 14.64
C PRO A 162 15.06 -2.14 13.82
N CYS A 163 15.57 -3.06 12.98
CA CYS A 163 14.77 -3.89 12.08
C CYS A 163 15.17 -5.37 12.16
N GLU A 164 14.19 -6.24 12.00
CA GLU A 164 14.34 -7.68 11.81
C GLU A 164 13.37 -8.18 10.75
N GLY A 165 13.70 -9.28 10.06
CA GLY A 165 12.81 -9.80 9.02
C GLY A 165 13.28 -11.13 8.44
N VAL A 166 12.40 -11.74 7.66
CA VAL A 166 12.63 -13.00 6.96
C VAL A 166 12.09 -12.91 5.54
N PHE A 167 12.84 -13.46 4.59
CA PHE A 167 12.32 -13.75 3.26
C PHE A 167 11.78 -15.18 3.26
N ASN A 168 10.53 -15.34 2.81
CA ASN A 168 9.97 -16.65 2.57
C ASN A 168 10.61 -17.17 1.28
N SER A 169 11.68 -17.96 1.41
CA SER A 169 12.20 -18.70 0.27
C SER A 169 11.14 -19.73 -0.15
N GLN A 170 10.40 -19.46 -1.23
CA GLN A 170 9.61 -20.53 -1.84
C GLN A 170 10.59 -21.63 -2.26
N SER A 171 10.39 -22.83 -1.70
CA SER A 171 11.03 -24.03 -2.22
C SER A 171 10.38 -24.31 -3.57
N ASN A 172 11.15 -24.11 -4.64
CA ASN A 172 10.76 -24.40 -6.02
C ASN A 172 10.20 -25.82 -6.18
#